data_AF-A0A1J3I1U5-F1
#
_entry.id   AF-A0A1J3I1U5-F1
#
_cell.length_a   1.000
_cell.length_b   1.000
_cell.length_c   1.000
_cell.angle_alpha   90.00
_cell.angle_beta   90.00
_cell.angle_gamma   90.00
#
_symmetry.space_group_name_H-M   'P 1'
#
loop_
_entity.id
_entity.type
_entity.pdbx_description
1 polymer ?
#
loop_
_entity_poly.entity_id
_entity_poly.type
_entity_poly.pdbx_seq_one_letter_code
_entity_poly.pdbx_strand_id
1 'polypeptide(L)'
;GKVQIFQKLNVPTKAVKNMLEIQKDIHIIKKGEKVTATGSELCRLLALKPFSYKLEMKKIWMNGAVLEEDMINISSADILKTFQSHVTSLAALS
;
A
#
# COMPACT_ATOMS: atom_id res chain seq x y z
N GLY A 1 8.52 27.57 12.55
CA GLY A 1 7.23 27.51 13.28
C GLY A 1 6.37 26.41 12.69
N LYS A 2 5.71 25.59 13.53
CA LYS A 2 4.95 24.39 13.11
C LYS A 2 3.87 24.67 12.03
N VAL A 3 3.35 25.90 11.97
CA VAL A 3 2.38 26.37 10.97
C VAL A 3 2.95 26.45 9.54
N GLN A 4 4.27 26.71 9.40
CA GLN A 4 4.93 26.85 8.09
C GLN A 4 4.93 25.54 7.28
N ILE A 5 4.84 24.39 7.96
CA ILE A 5 4.81 23.06 7.32
C ILE A 5 3.49 22.88 6.54
N PHE A 6 2.37 23.33 7.12
CA PHE A 6 1.04 23.26 6.48
C PHE A 6 0.94 24.20 5.26
N GLN A 7 1.58 25.36 5.32
CA GLN A 7 1.65 26.29 4.19
C GLN A 7 2.49 25.74 3.03
N LYS A 8 3.63 25.08 3.31
CA LYS A 8 4.48 24.47 2.28
C LYS A 8 3.82 23.30 1.54
N LEU A 9 2.90 22.60 2.19
CA LEU A 9 2.18 21.45 1.62
C LEU A 9 0.83 21.84 0.99
N ASN A 10 0.52 23.13 0.89
CA ASN A 10 -0.73 23.64 0.33
C ASN A 10 -1.99 23.08 1.04
N VAL A 11 -1.87 22.77 2.34
CA VAL A 11 -2.98 22.22 3.13
C VAL A 11 -3.85 23.39 3.63
N PRO A 12 -5.14 23.46 3.27
CA PRO A 12 -6.03 24.50 3.77
C PRO A 12 -6.35 24.23 5.25
N THR A 13 -5.66 24.93 6.15
CA THR A 13 -5.87 24.86 7.60
C THR A 13 -6.40 26.17 8.15
N LYS A 14 -7.39 26.12 9.04
CA LYS A 14 -7.91 27.29 9.77
C LYS A 14 -7.50 27.18 11.24
N ALA A 15 -6.99 28.27 11.80
CA ALA A 15 -6.70 28.36 13.23
C ALA A 15 -8.01 28.65 13.98
N VAL A 16 -8.39 27.77 14.92
CA VAL A 16 -9.58 27.90 15.76
C VAL A 16 -9.16 27.72 17.22
N LYS A 17 -9.33 28.77 18.03
CA LYS A 17 -9.12 28.79 19.49
C LYS A 17 -7.95 27.87 19.95
N ASN A 18 -6.74 28.19 19.49
CA ASN A 18 -5.47 27.52 19.82
C ASN A 18 -5.19 26.16 19.15
N MET A 19 -6.07 25.68 18.27
CA MET A 19 -5.85 24.46 17.48
C MET A 19 -5.86 24.77 15.97
N LEU A 20 -5.16 23.95 15.18
CA LEU A 20 -5.24 23.98 13.72
C LEU A 20 -6.22 22.91 13.26
N GLU A 21 -7.23 23.33 12.52
CA GLU A 21 -8.24 22.45 11.93
C GLU A 21 -8.04 22.38 10.41
N ILE A 22 -8.07 21.16 9.86
CA ILE A 22 -7.96 20.92 8.42
C ILE A 22 -9.38 21.02 7.84
N GLN A 23 -9.59 21.95 6.91
CA GLN A 23 -10.95 22.24 6.39
C GLN A 23 -11.38 21.29 5.27
N LYS A 24 -10.42 20.67 4.57
CA LYS A 24 -10.68 19.81 3.43
C LYS A 24 -9.72 18.63 3.41
N ASP A 25 -10.22 17.47 3.02
CA ASP A 25 -9.38 16.30 2.75
C ASP A 25 -8.44 16.57 1.60
N ILE A 26 -7.15 16.30 1.83
CA ILE A 26 -6.11 16.40 0.83
C ILE A 26 -5.32 15.09 0.73
N HIS A 27 -4.83 14.81 -0.47
CA HIS A 27 -3.87 13.72 -0.66
C HIS A 27 -2.46 14.27 -0.41
N ILE A 28 -1.84 13.84 0.69
CA ILE A 28 -0.47 14.27 1.05
C ILE A 28 0.56 13.62 0.13
N ILE A 29 0.35 12.35 -0.26
CA ILE A 29 1.26 11.56 -1.11
C ILE A 29 0.42 10.67 -2.02
N LYS A 30 0.81 10.54 -3.30
CA LYS A 30 0.20 9.61 -4.25
C LYS A 30 1.02 8.33 -4.39
N LYS A 31 0.36 7.22 -4.79
CA LYS A 31 1.05 5.96 -5.09
C LYS A 31 2.07 6.18 -6.20
N GLY A 32 3.33 5.84 -5.93
CA GLY A 32 4.44 5.98 -6.87
C GLY A 32 5.22 7.30 -6.75
N GLU A 33 4.77 8.23 -5.91
CA GLU A 33 5.50 9.47 -5.64
C GLU A 33 6.53 9.28 -4.51
N LYS A 34 7.70 9.90 -4.64
CA LYS A 34 8.72 9.84 -3.59
C LYS A 34 8.26 10.64 -2.37
N VAL A 35 8.30 10.00 -1.20
CA VAL A 35 7.99 10.66 0.07
C VAL A 35 8.96 11.83 0.30
N THR A 36 8.44 13.05 0.33
CA THR A 36 9.21 14.25 0.68
C THR A 36 9.32 14.40 2.20
N ALA A 37 10.42 15.01 2.67
CA ALA A 37 10.69 15.19 4.11
C ALA A 37 9.54 15.93 4.84
N THR A 38 8.97 16.94 4.19
CA THR A 38 7.84 17.72 4.75
C THR A 38 6.57 16.88 4.91
N GLY A 39 6.27 15.99 3.95
CA GLY A 39 5.10 15.12 4.00
C GLY A 39 5.21 14.03 5.09
N SER A 40 6.42 13.46 5.27
CA SER A 40 6.69 12.51 6.35
C SER A 40 6.57 13.17 7.73
N GLU A 41 7.10 14.37 7.89
CA GLU A 41 7.01 15.13 9.14
C GLU A 41 5.56 15.48 9.50
N LEU A 42 4.72 15.82 8.52
CA LEU A 42 3.29 16.06 8.74
C LEU A 42 2.57 14.78 9.22
N CYS A 43 2.79 13.64 8.56
CA CYS A 43 2.22 12.36 9.02
C CYS A 43 2.68 12.03 10.45
N ARG A 44 3.94 12.31 10.79
CA ARG A 44 4.48 12.13 12.16
C ARG A 44 3.76 13.02 13.17
N LEU A 45 3.54 14.30 12.85
CA LEU A 45 2.84 15.26 13.72
C LEU A 45 1.37 14.90 13.93
N LEU A 46 0.72 14.30 12.93
CA LEU A 46 -0.66 13.82 13.00
C LEU A 46 -0.78 12.39 13.55
N ALA A 47 0.35 11.77 13.94
CA ALA A 47 0.44 10.37 14.37
C ALA A 47 -0.15 9.36 13.36
N LEU A 48 -0.19 9.70 12.07
CA LEU A 48 -0.66 8.85 10.99
C LEU A 48 0.46 7.93 10.51
N LYS A 49 0.16 6.64 10.42
CA LYS A 49 1.07 5.60 9.88
C LYS A 49 0.47 5.03 8.59
N PRO A 50 0.72 5.66 7.43
CA PRO A 50 0.12 5.24 6.16
C PRO A 50 0.81 4.02 5.53
N PHE A 51 1.99 3.64 6.00
CA PHE A 51 2.77 2.53 5.47
C PHE A 51 2.83 1.37 6.47
N SER A 52 2.54 0.17 5.98
CA SER A 52 2.84 -1.07 6.68
C SER A 52 4.09 -1.67 6.05
N TYR A 53 5.09 -1.94 6.88
CA TYR A 53 6.30 -2.63 6.45
C TYR A 53 6.14 -4.10 6.76
N LYS A 54 6.21 -4.94 5.73
CA LYS A 54 6.27 -6.39 5.86
C LYS A 54 7.56 -6.88 5.22
N LEU A 55 8.08 -8.01 5.72
CA LEU A 55 9.14 -8.72 5.05
C LEU A 55 8.54 -9.36 3.79
N GLU A 56 9.09 -9.03 2.63
CA GLU A 56 8.73 -9.63 1.37
C GLU A 56 9.81 -10.66 0.99
N MET A 57 9.44 -11.95 0.99
CA MET A 57 10.37 -13.04 0.71
C MET A 57 10.48 -13.27 -0.79
N LYS A 58 11.55 -12.75 -1.38
CA LYS A 58 11.77 -12.85 -2.84
C LYS A 58 12.15 -14.23 -3.34
N LYS A 59 12.96 -14.96 -2.55
CA LYS A 59 13.47 -16.28 -2.91
C LYS A 59 13.54 -17.17 -1.68
N ILE A 60 13.05 -18.40 -1.80
CA ILE A 60 13.11 -19.41 -0.75
C ILE A 60 13.83 -20.63 -1.32
N TRP A 61 14.82 -21.14 -0.58
CA TRP A 61 15.46 -22.41 -0.90
C TRP A 61 14.74 -23.53 -0.14
N MET A 62 14.19 -24.51 -0.86
CA MET A 62 13.53 -25.66 -0.26
C MET A 62 13.79 -26.92 -1.09
N ASN A 63 14.24 -27.99 -0.43
CA ASN A 63 14.44 -29.32 -1.03
C ASN A 63 15.23 -29.33 -2.36
N GLY A 64 16.26 -28.49 -2.46
CA GLY A 64 17.12 -28.43 -3.66
C GLY A 64 16.62 -27.51 -4.78
N ALA A 65 15.50 -26.82 -4.58
CA ALA A 65 14.94 -25.86 -5.54
C ALA A 65 14.87 -24.44 -4.95
N VAL A 66 15.05 -23.44 -5.83
CA VAL A 66 14.77 -22.04 -5.54
C VAL A 66 13.33 -21.76 -5.95
N LEU A 67 12.48 -21.41 -4.99
CA LEU A 67 11.14 -20.91 -5.23
C LEU A 67 11.18 -19.39 -5.38
N GLU A 68 10.57 -18.89 -6.46
CA GLU A 68 10.39 -17.46 -6.71
C GLU A 68 9.07 -16.96 -6.09
N GLU A 69 8.99 -15.65 -5.86
CA GLU A 69 7.89 -14.95 -5.18
C GLU A 69 6.49 -15.30 -5.72
N ASP A 70 6.35 -15.41 -7.05
CA ASP A 70 5.08 -15.73 -7.72
C ASP A 70 4.52 -17.10 -7.31
N MET A 71 5.39 -18.10 -7.12
CA MET A 71 4.97 -19.44 -6.71
C MET A 71 4.54 -19.49 -5.24
N ILE A 72 5.05 -18.57 -4.42
CA ILE A 72 4.75 -18.50 -2.99
C ILE A 72 3.39 -17.83 -2.75
N ASN A 73 3.00 -16.89 -3.61
CA ASN A 73 1.79 -16.11 -3.46
C ASN A 73 0.55 -16.70 -4.17
N ILE A 74 0.59 -17.98 -4.55
CA ILE A 74 -0.55 -18.65 -5.19
C ILE A 74 -1.70 -18.79 -4.18
N SER A 75 -2.89 -18.33 -4.56
CA SER A 75 -4.09 -18.50 -3.74
C SER A 75 -4.81 -19.81 -4.09
N SER A 76 -5.51 -20.40 -3.11
CA SER A 76 -6.40 -21.54 -3.35
C SER A 76 -7.45 -21.25 -4.42
N ALA A 77 -7.84 -19.97 -4.57
CA ALA A 77 -8.76 -19.53 -5.62
C ALA A 77 -8.17 -19.69 -7.03
N ASP A 78 -6.86 -19.45 -7.21
CA ASP A 78 -6.20 -19.58 -8.51
C ASP A 78 -6.07 -21.05 -8.92
N ILE A 79 -5.82 -21.93 -7.94
CA ILE A 79 -5.80 -23.38 -8.14
C ILE A 79 -7.20 -23.88 -8.56
N LEU A 80 -8.25 -23.45 -7.85
CA LEU A 80 -9.63 -23.82 -8.17
C LEU A 80 -10.06 -23.33 -9.55
N LYS A 81 -9.70 -22.09 -9.91
CA LYS A 81 -10.01 -21.52 -11.23
C LYS A 81 -9.36 -22.33 -12.36
N THR A 82 -8.09 -22.68 -12.19
CA THR A 82 -7.35 -23.48 -13.17
C THR A 82 -7.99 -24.86 -13.31
N PHE A 83 -8.28 -25.52 -12.19
CA PHE A 83 -8.94 -26.82 -12.17
C PHE A 83 -10.31 -26.80 -12.85
N GLN A 84 -11.16 -25.82 -12.51
CA GLN A 84 -12.47 -25.65 -13.13
C GLN A 84 -12.37 -25.44 -14.63
N SER A 85 -11.45 -24.59 -15.09
CA SER A 85 -11.21 -24.35 -16.52
C SER A 85 -10.91 -25.65 -17.27
N HIS A 86 -10.04 -26.50 -16.71
CA HIS A 86 -9.69 -27.77 -17.33
C HIS A 86 -10.84 -28.79 -17.32
N VAL A 87 -11.62 -28.85 -16.23
CA VAL A 87 -12.80 -29.73 -16.16
C VAL A 87 -13.86 -29.31 -17.19
N THR A 88 -14.10 -28.02 -17.37
CA THR A 88 -15.03 -27.52 -18.39
C THR A 88 -14.54 -27.85 -19.80
N SER A 89 -13.25 -27.69 -20.09
CA SER A 89 -12.70 -28.09 -21.39
C SER A 89 -12.83 -29.59 -21.66
N LEU A 90 -12.63 -30.42 -20.63
CA LEU A 90 -12.80 -31.87 -20.74
C LEU A 90 -14.27 -32.26 -20.95
N ALA A 91 -15.19 -31.65 -20.20
CA ALA A 91 -16.64 -31.89 -20.33
C ALA A 91 -17.22 -31.35 -21.66
N ALA A 92 -16.59 -30.34 -22.27
CA ALA A 92 -16.97 -29.85 -23.59
C ALA A 92 -16.48 -30.77 -24.73
N LEU A 93 -15.52 -31.65 -24.45
CA LEU A 93 -15.00 -32.63 -25.40
C LEU A 93 -15.80 -33.95 -25.38
N SER A 94 -16.49 -34.25 -24.26
CA SER A 94 -17.30 -35.46 -24.06
C SER A 94 -18.69 -35.37 -24.66
#